data_AF-A0A955CUS3-F1
#
_entry.id   AF-A0A955CUS3-F1
#
_cell.length_a   1.000
_cell.length_b   1.000
_cell.length_c   1.000
_cell.angle_alpha   90.00
_cell.angle_beta   90.00
_cell.angle_gamma   90.00
#
_symmetry.space_group_name_H-M   'P 1'
#
loop_
_entity.id
_entity.type
_entity.pdbx_description
1 polymer ?
#
loop_
_entity_poly.entity_id
_entity_poly.type
_entity_poly.pdbx_seq_one_letter_code
_entity_poly.pdbx_strand_id
1 'polypeptide(L)'
;MKIFTALASVLLLGASTFGQDVVIQQCEAFTNYDWNNDGSPEIVMLAPFMQSGVTKKHVLVLVEDRLLHAMMGMESVRPSVDRLVNDLAREGYRASAIGVTLGKSQLHQDGAYILALREFLRSIDNDENINLAGVILVGHFPDAIIVRTCNWRKKGDITLHKKSENEATYKDTRFLRRVPEDVARRADIVLSDLDGNWEDIYVQPKTKLETVVAVFPDGTVPANGGLCKDIERGSVTYEDFFHVSDGKIEFSEQYDAEGNPAGTAVHLFDTTGDHEVARIDRLLPNVIAHPDIMVSRIDTYGIALRPKQSIVGIDGNHLLDSQGKPQAVKFASKDDVPNWNSKIWERDEVLERKLLIEYFDRNHAYRTGQSTIAWRPSSLACDLGSGYKIMQQAGSEWVDADKPNADVHKDPTLANFMDWSASPAVLRTIRAHSNEYGSVFKKTKIANIDERLNGTPWSWTQKGDTLVPSLEAACKGGFLDWFLLRSMYENNAFAPEPAFYHHTGCNGISPTNGTKKPYDDPSYNLRQGGEALLFFGNGLALVGRAKVFYDEPQGFAETLRDGGTFGAAWAAYFDIESHAATWGKAGGDIGRKRSYFWSVLGDWTLRLSTASPSALSVR
;
A
#
# COMPACT_ATOMS: atom_id res chain seq x y z
N MET A 1 -14.65 -11.06 63.71
CA MET A 1 -15.67 -10.02 63.43
C MET A 1 -14.95 -8.68 63.35
N LYS A 2 -14.88 -8.12 62.13
CA LYS A 2 -14.86 -6.69 61.77
C LYS A 2 -13.97 -5.67 62.54
N ILE A 3 -13.12 -4.98 61.73
CA ILE A 3 -13.04 -3.50 61.56
C ILE A 3 -12.16 -2.75 62.62
N PHE A 4 -11.30 -1.75 62.35
CA PHE A 4 -10.83 -0.98 61.17
C PHE A 4 -9.58 -0.15 61.58
N THR A 5 -8.79 0.27 60.58
CA THR A 5 -7.93 1.48 60.48
C THR A 5 -6.86 1.84 61.52
N ALA A 6 -5.61 1.85 61.04
CA ALA A 6 -4.70 2.97 61.23
C ALA A 6 -3.80 3.18 60.00
N LEU A 7 -4.02 4.32 59.34
CA LEU A 7 -3.17 5.21 58.52
C LEU A 7 -1.78 4.69 58.07
N ALA A 8 -1.50 4.63 56.77
CA ALA A 8 -1.19 5.76 55.86
C ALA A 8 0.21 6.36 56.11
N SER A 9 1.24 5.82 55.42
CA SER A 9 2.53 6.49 55.12
C SER A 9 3.38 5.68 54.14
N VAL A 10 2.86 5.30 52.96
CA VAL A 10 3.69 4.90 51.79
C VAL A 10 2.88 5.19 50.52
N LEU A 11 2.86 6.45 50.08
CA LEU A 11 2.40 6.87 48.73
C LEU A 11 2.63 8.37 48.62
N LEU A 12 3.81 8.79 48.17
CA LEU A 12 4.07 10.12 47.62
C LEU A 12 5.53 10.24 47.18
N LEU A 13 5.84 9.65 46.03
CA LEU A 13 6.91 10.11 45.12
C LEU A 13 6.45 9.77 43.70
N GLY A 14 6.01 10.80 42.96
CA GLY A 14 5.75 10.70 41.52
C GLY A 14 4.29 10.85 41.05
N ALA A 15 3.38 11.42 41.84
CA ALA A 15 2.10 11.90 41.30
C ALA A 15 2.32 13.29 40.67
N SER A 16 2.80 13.32 39.42
CA SER A 16 2.57 14.49 38.56
C SER A 16 1.07 14.50 38.24
N THR A 17 0.39 15.55 38.69
CA THR A 17 -0.98 15.89 38.29
C THR A 17 -1.04 16.09 36.77
N PHE A 18 -1.32 15.03 36.02
CA PHE A 18 -1.77 15.11 34.63
C PHE A 18 -3.29 14.90 34.64
N GLY A 19 -4.02 15.72 33.88
CA GLY A 19 -5.36 15.35 33.44
C GLY A 19 -5.30 13.96 32.81
N GLN A 20 -6.39 13.20 32.89
CA GLN A 20 -6.51 11.91 32.21
C GLN A 20 -5.89 12.00 30.80
N ASP A 21 -5.00 11.06 30.48
CA ASP A 21 -4.30 11.06 29.20
C ASP A 21 -5.33 11.08 28.06
N VAL A 22 -5.30 12.11 27.21
CA VAL A 22 -6.28 12.29 26.14
C VAL A 22 -6.36 11.06 25.22
N VAL A 23 -5.24 10.34 25.00
CA VAL A 23 -5.28 9.10 24.21
C VAL A 23 -6.16 8.05 24.87
N ILE A 24 -6.08 7.90 26.21
CA ILE A 24 -6.93 6.97 26.96
C ILE A 24 -8.39 7.39 26.86
N GLN A 25 -8.68 8.68 27.05
CA GLN A 25 -10.04 9.21 26.95
C GLN A 25 -10.64 8.98 25.56
N GLN A 26 -9.89 9.24 24.49
CA GLN A 26 -10.37 9.00 23.13
C GLN A 26 -10.56 7.51 22.83
N CYS A 27 -9.67 6.65 23.33
CA CYS A 27 -9.87 5.20 23.22
C CYS A 27 -11.17 4.73 23.89
N GLU A 28 -11.49 5.24 25.07
CA GLU A 28 -12.76 4.96 25.78
C GLU A 28 -13.96 5.50 24.99
N ALA A 29 -13.88 6.71 24.45
CA ALA A 29 -14.96 7.35 23.69
C ALA A 29 -15.29 6.62 22.37
N PHE A 30 -14.30 5.98 21.75
CA PHE A 30 -14.45 5.25 20.49
C PHE A 30 -14.66 3.73 20.67
N THR A 31 -14.87 3.25 21.89
CA THR A 31 -15.23 1.85 22.15
C THR A 31 -16.67 1.58 21.69
N ASN A 32 -16.89 0.52 20.91
CA ASN A 32 -18.14 0.23 20.19
C ASN A 32 -18.63 1.40 19.33
N TYR A 33 -17.71 2.10 18.68
CA TYR A 33 -18.04 3.20 17.78
C TYR A 33 -18.58 2.66 16.45
N ASP A 34 -19.83 3.03 16.18
CA ASP A 34 -20.61 2.73 14.98
C ASP A 34 -20.75 4.03 14.18
N TRP A 35 -19.87 4.20 13.19
CA TRP A 35 -19.70 5.41 12.42
C TRP A 35 -20.93 5.70 11.55
N ASN A 36 -21.47 4.67 10.89
CA ASN A 36 -22.61 4.81 9.98
C ASN A 36 -23.98 4.64 10.67
N ASN A 37 -23.99 4.24 11.96
CA ASN A 37 -25.19 3.95 12.76
C ASN A 37 -26.03 2.78 12.21
N ASP A 38 -25.41 1.76 11.63
CA ASP A 38 -26.08 0.57 11.09
C ASP A 38 -26.34 -0.53 12.14
N GLY A 39 -25.85 -0.33 13.36
CA GLY A 39 -25.94 -1.25 14.50
C GLY A 39 -24.75 -2.21 14.63
N SER A 40 -23.75 -2.13 13.74
CA SER A 40 -22.53 -2.95 13.75
C SER A 40 -21.30 -2.05 13.88
N PRO A 41 -20.66 -1.96 15.06
CA PRO A 41 -19.58 -1.00 15.26
C PRO A 41 -18.36 -1.33 14.40
N GLU A 42 -17.84 -0.34 13.68
CA GLU A 42 -16.58 -0.46 12.96
C GLU A 42 -15.40 -0.61 13.93
N ILE A 43 -15.41 0.13 15.05
CA ILE A 43 -14.42 0.00 16.12
C ILE A 43 -15.10 -0.65 17.33
N VAL A 44 -14.74 -1.89 17.62
CA VAL A 44 -15.25 -2.60 18.79
C VAL A 44 -14.50 -2.16 20.04
N MET A 45 -13.17 -2.05 19.95
CA MET A 45 -12.34 -1.73 21.11
C MET A 45 -11.03 -1.06 20.71
N LEU A 46 -10.63 -0.07 21.52
CA LEU A 46 -9.29 0.52 21.53
C LEU A 46 -8.71 0.39 22.94
N ALA A 47 -7.64 -0.37 23.09
CA ALA A 47 -7.03 -0.70 24.38
C ALA A 47 -5.59 -0.16 24.45
N PRO A 48 -5.37 1.06 24.98
CA PRO A 48 -4.01 1.58 25.16
C PRO A 48 -3.24 0.68 26.14
N PHE A 49 -2.04 0.24 25.76
CA PHE A 49 -1.25 -0.68 26.59
C PHE A 49 0.20 -0.24 26.82
N MET A 50 0.68 0.76 26.09
CA MET A 50 1.99 1.35 26.32
C MET A 50 2.05 2.82 25.89
N GLN A 51 2.85 3.61 26.59
CA GLN A 51 3.22 4.96 26.19
C GLN A 51 4.66 5.27 26.63
N SER A 52 5.39 6.03 25.83
CA SER A 52 6.73 6.54 26.14
C SER A 52 6.98 7.90 25.49
N GLY A 53 7.91 8.68 26.06
CA GLY A 53 8.21 10.05 25.60
C GLY A 53 7.26 11.13 26.16
N VAL A 54 7.70 12.39 26.08
CA VAL A 54 7.04 13.56 26.70
C VAL A 54 6.88 14.76 25.76
N THR A 55 7.22 14.60 24.47
CA THR A 55 7.11 15.68 23.47
C THR A 55 5.67 15.83 22.99
N LYS A 56 5.34 16.98 22.39
CA LYS A 56 4.03 17.16 21.72
C LYS A 56 3.89 16.33 20.44
N LYS A 57 4.99 16.10 19.72
CA LYS A 57 5.01 15.33 18.46
C LYS A 57 4.69 13.86 18.75
N HIS A 58 3.51 13.39 18.38
CA HIS A 58 2.96 12.11 18.79
C HIS A 58 2.93 11.10 17.64
N VAL A 59 3.33 9.86 17.88
CA VAL A 59 3.13 8.72 16.97
C VAL A 59 2.25 7.68 17.65
N LEU A 60 1.18 7.27 16.97
CA LEU A 60 0.35 6.15 17.43
C LEU A 60 0.79 4.85 16.75
N VAL A 61 0.86 3.77 17.51
CA VAL A 61 1.07 2.41 16.99
C VAL A 61 -0.19 1.61 17.25
N LEU A 62 -1.03 1.47 16.23
CA LEU A 62 -2.27 0.69 16.31
C LEU A 62 -1.97 -0.75 15.94
N VAL A 63 -2.20 -1.67 16.87
CA VAL A 63 -1.87 -3.09 16.71
C VAL A 63 -3.16 -3.89 16.71
N GLU A 64 -3.37 -4.74 15.71
CA GLU A 64 -4.48 -5.69 15.71
C GLU A 64 -4.42 -6.55 16.99
N ASP A 65 -5.47 -6.53 17.82
CA ASP A 65 -5.45 -7.10 19.17
C ASP A 65 -5.09 -8.60 19.19
N ARG A 66 -5.50 -9.34 18.15
CA ARG A 66 -5.10 -10.73 17.88
C ARG A 66 -3.60 -10.95 18.06
N LEU A 67 -2.76 -10.00 17.64
CA LEU A 67 -1.31 -10.12 17.66
C LEU A 67 -0.71 -9.90 19.06
N LEU A 68 -1.42 -9.25 19.99
CA LEU A 68 -0.93 -8.91 21.33
C LEU A 68 -0.98 -10.08 22.31
N HIS A 69 -1.76 -11.12 22.02
CA HIS A 69 -1.90 -12.28 22.90
C HIS A 69 -0.96 -13.41 22.48
N ALA A 70 -0.36 -14.06 23.47
CA ALA A 70 0.44 -15.26 23.25
C ALA A 70 -0.47 -16.43 22.81
N MET A 71 0.04 -17.29 21.95
CA MET A 71 -0.62 -18.52 21.52
C MET A 71 0.20 -19.72 21.99
N MET A 72 -0.41 -20.91 22.02
CA MET A 72 0.29 -22.12 22.47
C MET A 72 1.58 -22.33 21.66
N GLY A 73 2.74 -22.19 22.32
CA GLY A 73 4.06 -22.35 21.70
C GLY A 73 4.60 -21.12 20.96
N MET A 74 3.98 -19.94 21.07
CA MET A 74 4.40 -18.74 20.33
C MET A 74 4.40 -17.47 21.17
N GLU A 75 5.41 -16.63 20.95
CA GLU A 75 5.52 -15.31 21.58
C GLU A 75 4.51 -14.32 20.97
N SER A 76 4.03 -13.42 21.83
CA SER A 76 3.27 -12.24 21.41
C SER A 76 4.18 -11.26 20.67
N VAL A 77 3.63 -10.45 19.76
CA VAL A 77 4.40 -9.35 19.15
C VAL A 77 4.60 -8.17 20.11
N ARG A 78 3.89 -8.16 21.24
CA ARG A 78 3.88 -7.06 22.21
C ARG A 78 5.28 -6.61 22.65
N PRO A 79 6.23 -7.48 23.04
CA PRO A 79 7.57 -7.02 23.43
C PRO A 79 8.31 -6.27 22.30
N SER A 80 8.08 -6.66 21.05
CA SER A 80 8.65 -5.99 19.87
C SER A 80 8.02 -4.61 19.65
N VAL A 81 6.71 -4.48 19.83
CA VAL A 81 6.00 -3.20 19.78
C VAL A 81 6.43 -2.28 20.93
N ASP A 82 6.56 -2.83 22.14
CA ASP A 82 7.00 -2.07 23.31
C ASP A 82 8.39 -1.46 23.08
N ARG A 83 9.28 -2.23 22.44
CA ARG A 83 10.60 -1.75 22.04
C ARG A 83 10.52 -0.66 20.98
N LEU A 84 9.68 -0.79 19.95
CA LEU A 84 9.47 0.25 18.94
C LEU A 84 8.99 1.57 19.59
N VAL A 85 8.03 1.52 20.51
CA VAL A 85 7.53 2.71 21.23
C VAL A 85 8.66 3.41 21.98
N ASN A 86 9.54 2.65 22.64
CA ASN A 86 10.72 3.21 23.31
C ASN A 86 11.74 3.77 22.32
N ASP A 87 11.96 3.11 21.19
CA ASP A 87 12.88 3.58 20.15
C ASP A 87 12.41 4.93 19.58
N LEU A 88 11.12 5.05 19.26
CA LEU A 88 10.49 6.31 18.83
C LEU A 88 10.63 7.40 19.89
N ALA A 89 10.43 7.06 21.17
CA ALA A 89 10.60 8.02 22.25
C ALA A 89 12.04 8.56 22.35
N ARG A 90 13.05 7.71 22.14
CA ARG A 90 14.46 8.13 22.09
C ARG A 90 14.77 9.05 20.90
N GLU A 91 14.00 8.94 19.83
CA GLU A 91 14.13 9.78 18.64
C GLU A 91 13.33 11.09 18.72
N GLY A 92 12.76 11.39 19.89
CA GLY A 92 12.09 12.67 20.17
C GLY A 92 10.61 12.68 19.83
N TYR A 93 9.95 11.52 19.81
CA TYR A 93 8.50 11.41 19.73
C TYR A 93 7.90 11.13 21.12
N ARG A 94 6.62 11.46 21.28
CA ARG A 94 5.73 10.79 22.23
C ARG A 94 5.10 9.65 21.45
N ALA A 95 5.17 8.43 21.95
CA ALA A 95 4.66 7.26 21.24
C ALA A 95 3.70 6.49 22.14
N SER A 96 2.54 6.11 21.61
CA SER A 96 1.54 5.30 22.32
C SER A 96 1.15 4.10 21.47
N ALA A 97 1.10 2.92 22.09
CA ALA A 97 0.61 1.71 21.44
C ALA A 97 -0.77 1.31 21.98
N ILE A 98 -1.66 0.96 21.03
CA ILE A 98 -3.08 0.72 21.26
C ILE A 98 -3.44 -0.59 20.58
N GLY A 99 -4.02 -1.53 21.32
CA GLY A 99 -4.65 -2.73 20.76
C GLY A 99 -5.98 -2.37 20.12
N VAL A 100 -6.20 -2.80 18.90
CA VAL A 100 -7.39 -2.47 18.10
C VAL A 100 -8.16 -3.74 17.75
N THR A 101 -9.45 -3.73 18.07
CA THR A 101 -10.40 -4.73 17.59
C THR A 101 -11.41 -4.01 16.71
N LEU A 102 -11.38 -4.31 15.41
CA LEU A 102 -12.39 -3.85 14.46
C LEU A 102 -13.58 -4.83 14.44
N GLY A 103 -14.75 -4.32 14.10
CA GLY A 103 -15.95 -5.14 13.89
C GLY A 103 -15.80 -6.11 12.73
N LYS A 104 -16.63 -7.15 12.70
CA LYS A 104 -16.78 -8.04 11.54
C LYS A 104 -17.98 -7.59 10.73
N SER A 105 -17.87 -7.69 9.41
CA SER A 105 -19.00 -7.42 8.52
C SER A 105 -19.11 -8.48 7.43
N GLN A 106 -20.31 -8.65 6.91
CA GLN A 106 -20.51 -9.41 5.67
C GLN A 106 -20.64 -8.47 4.47
N LEU A 107 -20.72 -7.16 4.72
CA LEU A 107 -20.72 -6.12 3.70
C LEU A 107 -19.29 -5.74 3.35
N HIS A 108 -19.08 -5.31 2.11
CA HIS A 108 -17.86 -4.62 1.71
C HIS A 108 -17.97 -3.18 2.22
N GLN A 109 -17.22 -2.86 3.28
CA GLN A 109 -17.31 -1.56 3.96
C GLN A 109 -15.98 -1.12 4.56
N ASP A 110 -14.88 -1.52 3.93
CA ASP A 110 -13.51 -1.17 4.29
C ASP A 110 -13.37 0.35 4.41
N GLY A 111 -14.05 1.12 3.55
CA GLY A 111 -14.09 2.58 3.62
C GLY A 111 -14.74 3.12 4.90
N ALA A 112 -15.80 2.47 5.42
CA ALA A 112 -16.43 2.87 6.68
C ALA A 112 -15.50 2.65 7.88
N TYR A 113 -14.79 1.51 7.92
CA TYR A 113 -13.77 1.26 8.95
C TYR A 113 -12.65 2.30 8.91
N ILE A 114 -12.23 2.71 7.71
CA ILE A 114 -11.21 3.74 7.54
C ILE A 114 -11.72 5.11 8.04
N LEU A 115 -12.96 5.48 7.74
CA LEU A 115 -13.55 6.71 8.25
C LEU A 115 -13.72 6.69 9.78
N ALA A 116 -14.11 5.55 10.37
CA ALA A 116 -14.16 5.40 11.81
C ALA A 116 -12.78 5.59 12.48
N LEU A 117 -11.73 4.99 11.91
CA LEU A 117 -10.35 5.19 12.37
C LEU A 117 -9.89 6.63 12.16
N ARG A 118 -10.27 7.26 11.06
CA ARG A 118 -9.96 8.68 10.78
C ARG A 118 -10.59 9.61 11.81
N GLU A 119 -11.85 9.39 12.19
CA GLU A 119 -12.51 10.15 13.26
C GLU A 119 -11.80 10.01 14.60
N PHE A 120 -11.31 8.80 14.93
CA PHE A 120 -10.50 8.57 16.11
C PHE A 120 -9.16 9.34 16.07
N LEU A 121 -8.47 9.35 14.92
CA LEU A 121 -7.22 10.09 14.78
C LEU A 121 -7.45 11.60 14.85
N ARG A 122 -8.53 12.10 14.23
CA ARG A 122 -8.95 13.50 14.28
C ARG A 122 -9.28 13.95 15.70
N SER A 123 -9.93 13.09 16.51
CA SER A 123 -10.24 13.41 17.91
C SER A 123 -8.98 13.56 18.77
N ILE A 124 -7.92 12.82 18.46
CA ILE A 124 -6.61 12.93 19.10
C ILE A 124 -5.87 14.20 18.64
N ASP A 125 -5.83 14.46 17.33
CA ASP A 125 -5.10 15.61 16.78
C ASP A 125 -5.74 16.96 17.16
N ASN A 126 -7.03 16.98 17.45
CA ASN A 126 -7.75 18.17 17.94
C ASN A 126 -7.35 18.60 19.37
N ASP A 127 -6.54 17.82 20.10
CA ASP A 127 -6.05 18.23 21.43
C ASP A 127 -4.83 19.16 21.31
N GLU A 128 -4.90 20.34 21.92
CA GLU A 128 -3.83 21.37 21.87
C GLU A 128 -2.47 20.94 22.46
N ASN A 129 -2.43 19.83 23.21
CA ASN A 129 -1.23 19.26 23.79
C ASN A 129 -0.63 18.14 22.94
N ILE A 130 -1.32 17.72 21.88
CA ILE A 130 -0.87 16.75 20.90
C ILE A 130 -0.60 17.46 19.57
N ASN A 131 0.44 16.98 18.89
CA ASN A 131 0.65 17.23 17.48
C ASN A 131 0.83 15.84 16.87
N LEU A 132 -0.23 15.29 16.28
CA LEU A 132 -0.18 13.92 15.78
C LEU A 132 0.68 13.90 14.51
N ALA A 133 1.88 13.35 14.61
CA ALA A 133 2.79 13.26 13.47
C ALA A 133 2.44 12.09 12.53
N GLY A 134 1.74 11.07 13.05
CA GLY A 134 1.33 9.93 12.27
C GLY A 134 0.94 8.70 13.07
N VAL A 135 0.52 7.69 12.33
CA VAL A 135 0.08 6.39 12.82
C VAL A 135 0.78 5.27 12.07
N ILE A 136 1.15 4.21 12.79
CA ILE A 136 1.68 2.95 12.26
C ILE A 136 0.64 1.87 12.54
N LEU A 137 0.09 1.27 11.48
CA LEU A 137 -0.86 0.17 11.55
C LEU A 137 -0.10 -1.16 11.53
N VAL A 138 -0.20 -1.97 12.58
CA VAL A 138 0.49 -3.26 12.74
C VAL A 138 -0.54 -4.39 12.77
N GLY A 139 -0.57 -5.20 11.71
CA GLY A 139 -1.55 -6.27 11.52
C GLY A 139 -2.49 -5.98 10.35
N HIS A 140 -3.61 -6.69 10.31
CA HIS A 140 -4.51 -6.68 9.17
C HIS A 140 -5.60 -5.62 9.30
N PHE A 141 -5.43 -4.50 8.59
CA PHE A 141 -6.35 -3.36 8.59
C PHE A 141 -6.97 -3.13 7.20
N PRO A 142 -8.20 -2.58 7.12
CA PRO A 142 -8.88 -2.30 5.85
C PRO A 142 -8.13 -1.29 4.98
N ASP A 143 -8.36 -1.32 3.67
CA ASP A 143 -7.77 -0.40 2.70
C ASP A 143 -8.85 0.52 2.09
N ALA A 144 -8.50 1.78 1.83
CA ALA A 144 -9.38 2.68 1.09
C ALA A 144 -9.20 2.53 -0.43
N ILE A 145 -10.31 2.43 -1.16
CA ILE A 145 -10.34 2.39 -2.63
C ILE A 145 -10.81 3.73 -3.17
N ILE A 146 -10.02 4.36 -4.05
CA ILE A 146 -10.43 5.57 -4.76
C ILE A 146 -10.85 5.19 -6.17
N VAL A 147 -12.11 5.51 -6.51
CA VAL A 147 -12.60 5.53 -7.88
C VAL A 147 -12.64 6.97 -8.33
N ARG A 148 -12.04 7.26 -9.48
CA ARG A 148 -11.97 8.62 -10.02
C ARG A 148 -12.64 8.71 -11.37
N THR A 149 -13.33 9.81 -11.60
CA THR A 149 -13.91 10.14 -12.90
C THR A 149 -13.48 11.54 -13.29
N CYS A 150 -13.00 11.75 -14.51
CA CYS A 150 -12.61 13.06 -15.00
C CYS A 150 -13.04 13.29 -16.45
N ASN A 151 -13.22 14.54 -16.83
CA ASN A 151 -13.51 14.96 -18.20
C ASN A 151 -12.22 14.91 -19.06
N TRP A 152 -11.74 13.70 -19.37
CA TRP A 152 -10.43 13.54 -20.02
C TRP A 152 -10.49 13.85 -21.51
N ARG A 153 -9.68 14.82 -21.94
CA ARG A 153 -9.56 15.21 -23.36
C ARG A 153 -8.43 14.42 -24.01
N LYS A 154 -8.77 13.41 -24.81
CA LYS A 154 -7.79 12.52 -25.46
C LYS A 154 -7.60 12.87 -26.94
N LYS A 155 -6.46 12.48 -27.49
CA LYS A 155 -6.19 12.41 -28.93
C LYS A 155 -5.82 10.97 -29.29
N GLY A 156 -6.38 10.47 -30.39
CA GLY A 156 -6.01 9.17 -30.95
C GLY A 156 -7.15 8.55 -31.75
N ASP A 157 -6.96 7.27 -32.07
CA ASP A 157 -7.99 6.48 -32.73
C ASP A 157 -9.00 5.97 -31.70
N ILE A 158 -10.28 6.03 -32.04
CA ILE A 158 -11.38 5.54 -31.19
C ILE A 158 -12.48 4.92 -32.04
N THR A 159 -13.02 3.80 -31.57
CA THR A 159 -14.20 3.17 -32.14
C THR A 159 -15.33 3.26 -31.12
N LEU A 160 -16.45 3.87 -31.53
CA LEU A 160 -17.69 3.93 -30.76
C LEU A 160 -18.66 2.88 -31.26
N HIS A 161 -19.57 2.45 -30.39
CA HIS A 161 -20.63 1.48 -30.60
C HIS A 161 -20.12 0.14 -31.14
N LYS A 162 -18.96 -0.30 -30.65
CA LYS A 162 -18.27 -1.49 -31.14
C LYS A 162 -19.20 -2.72 -31.08
N LYS A 163 -19.23 -3.49 -32.18
CA LYS A 163 -20.10 -4.66 -32.42
C LYS A 163 -21.60 -4.33 -32.51
N SER A 164 -21.96 -3.12 -32.93
CA SER A 164 -23.34 -2.74 -33.23
C SER A 164 -23.49 -2.27 -34.69
N GLU A 165 -24.73 -2.08 -35.13
CA GLU A 165 -25.04 -1.50 -36.45
C GLU A 165 -24.56 -0.05 -36.60
N ASN A 166 -24.34 0.64 -35.48
CA ASN A 166 -23.86 2.03 -35.41
C ASN A 166 -22.34 2.13 -35.15
N GLU A 167 -21.58 1.04 -35.30
CA GLU A 167 -20.13 1.05 -35.08
C GLU A 167 -19.46 2.08 -35.98
N ALA A 168 -18.77 3.05 -35.37
CA ALA A 168 -18.07 4.12 -36.07
C ALA A 168 -16.64 4.24 -35.56
N THR A 169 -15.68 4.33 -36.48
CA THR A 169 -14.26 4.52 -36.14
C THR A 169 -13.78 5.90 -36.58
N TYR A 170 -13.19 6.63 -35.65
CA TYR A 170 -12.62 7.94 -35.82
C TYR A 170 -11.11 7.87 -35.66
N LYS A 171 -10.37 8.29 -36.68
CA LYS A 171 -8.89 8.25 -36.70
C LYS A 171 -8.29 9.62 -36.42
N ASP A 172 -7.19 9.64 -35.66
CA ASP A 172 -6.44 10.83 -35.22
C ASP A 172 -7.34 11.98 -34.69
N THR A 173 -8.49 11.65 -34.10
CA THR A 173 -9.44 12.64 -33.60
C THR A 173 -9.12 13.02 -32.16
N ARG A 174 -9.60 14.17 -31.71
CA ARG A 174 -9.79 14.41 -30.28
C ARG A 174 -11.18 13.99 -29.86
N PHE A 175 -11.28 13.45 -28.66
CA PHE A 175 -12.53 12.97 -28.09
C PHE A 175 -12.53 13.17 -26.58
N LEU A 176 -13.72 13.35 -26.03
CA LEU A 176 -13.94 13.34 -24.59
C LEU A 176 -14.07 11.89 -24.13
N ARG A 177 -13.38 11.53 -23.05
CA ARG A 177 -13.56 10.27 -22.33
C ARG A 177 -13.79 10.55 -20.86
N ARG A 178 -15.01 10.30 -20.38
CA ARG A 178 -15.35 10.31 -18.97
C ARG A 178 -15.72 8.89 -18.55
N VAL A 179 -14.75 8.17 -17.99
CA VAL A 179 -14.93 6.79 -17.55
C VAL A 179 -14.45 6.70 -16.10
N PRO A 180 -15.28 6.20 -15.17
CA PRO A 180 -14.85 5.91 -13.82
C PRO A 180 -13.82 4.79 -13.81
N GLU A 181 -12.74 4.98 -13.06
CA GLU A 181 -11.63 4.03 -12.94
C GLU A 181 -11.25 3.86 -11.46
N ASP A 182 -10.95 2.64 -11.03
CA ASP A 182 -10.31 2.37 -9.74
C ASP A 182 -8.85 2.85 -9.81
N VAL A 183 -8.64 4.09 -9.37
CA VAL A 183 -7.33 4.74 -9.48
C VAL A 183 -6.43 4.46 -8.30
N ALA A 184 -6.94 3.98 -7.19
CA ALA A 184 -6.09 3.47 -6.11
C ALA A 184 -6.86 2.37 -5.41
N ARG A 185 -6.29 1.17 -5.36
CA ARG A 185 -6.88 0.05 -4.59
C ARG A 185 -6.42 0.01 -3.13
N ARG A 186 -5.51 0.91 -2.78
CA ARG A 186 -5.06 1.30 -1.44
C ARG A 186 -4.70 2.77 -1.53
N ALA A 187 -5.27 3.58 -0.66
CA ALA A 187 -5.04 5.03 -0.65
C ALA A 187 -4.97 5.53 0.79
N ASP A 188 -3.77 5.56 1.36
CA ASP A 188 -3.60 6.03 2.73
C ASP A 188 -3.89 7.54 2.88
N ILE A 189 -3.98 8.28 1.77
CA ILE A 189 -4.39 9.70 1.79
C ILE A 189 -5.72 9.91 2.53
N VAL A 190 -6.67 8.97 2.40
CA VAL A 190 -7.99 9.05 3.06
C VAL A 190 -7.87 9.04 4.58
N LEU A 191 -6.90 8.31 5.12
CA LEU A 191 -6.67 8.22 6.56
C LEU A 191 -5.71 9.32 7.07
N SER A 192 -4.80 9.79 6.21
CA SER A 192 -3.78 10.79 6.58
C SER A 192 -4.25 12.23 6.47
N ASP A 193 -5.16 12.53 5.56
CA ASP A 193 -5.82 13.83 5.45
C ASP A 193 -6.94 13.84 6.49
N LEU A 194 -6.81 14.61 7.57
CA LEU A 194 -7.72 14.67 8.72
C LEU A 194 -8.77 15.78 8.59
N ASP A 195 -8.55 16.80 7.77
CA ASP A 195 -9.47 17.94 7.58
C ASP A 195 -10.22 17.96 6.22
N GLY A 196 -9.87 17.06 5.31
CA GLY A 196 -10.56 16.79 4.06
C GLY A 196 -11.97 16.21 4.23
N ASN A 197 -12.72 16.22 3.14
CA ASN A 197 -14.14 15.90 3.07
C ASN A 197 -14.39 14.51 2.46
N TRP A 198 -13.73 13.49 3.02
CA TRP A 198 -13.76 12.13 2.50
C TRP A 198 -15.09 11.42 2.76
N GLU A 199 -15.74 11.75 3.86
CA GLU A 199 -17.04 11.20 4.28
C GLU A 199 -18.13 11.47 3.23
N ASP A 200 -18.15 12.69 2.68
CA ASP A 200 -19.16 13.13 1.70
C ASP A 200 -19.02 12.45 0.33
N ILE A 201 -17.84 11.90 0.03
CA ILE A 201 -17.57 11.23 -1.25
C ILE A 201 -17.48 9.71 -1.12
N TYR A 202 -17.69 9.17 0.09
CA TYR A 202 -17.72 7.74 0.32
C TYR A 202 -19.03 7.13 -0.17
N VAL A 203 -18.92 6.01 -0.90
CA VAL A 203 -20.02 5.27 -1.48
C VAL A 203 -19.87 3.80 -1.09
N GLN A 204 -20.56 3.40 -0.02
CA GLN A 204 -20.64 2.01 0.42
C GLN A 204 -21.41 1.11 -0.57
N PRO A 205 -22.66 1.43 -0.99
CA PRO A 205 -23.45 0.48 -1.75
C PRO A 205 -22.92 0.28 -3.16
N LYS A 206 -23.22 -0.90 -3.72
CA LYS A 206 -22.96 -1.21 -5.12
C LYS A 206 -23.64 -0.21 -6.06
N THR A 207 -22.85 0.62 -6.72
CA THR A 207 -23.28 1.79 -7.48
C THR A 207 -22.81 1.73 -8.92
N LYS A 208 -23.72 1.99 -9.87
CA LYS A 208 -23.41 2.15 -11.29
C LYS A 208 -23.01 3.59 -11.57
N LEU A 209 -21.77 3.80 -11.98
CA LEU A 209 -21.25 5.08 -12.41
C LEU A 209 -21.26 5.17 -13.94
N GLU A 210 -21.72 6.31 -14.47
CA GLU A 210 -21.86 6.52 -15.92
C GLU A 210 -20.51 6.60 -16.64
N THR A 211 -20.43 6.01 -17.84
CA THR A 211 -19.34 6.20 -18.79
C THR A 211 -19.81 6.98 -20.00
N VAL A 212 -18.97 7.90 -20.49
CA VAL A 212 -19.25 8.72 -21.67
C VAL A 212 -18.02 8.80 -22.55
N VAL A 213 -18.18 8.56 -23.84
CA VAL A 213 -17.18 8.87 -24.86
C VAL A 213 -17.86 9.68 -25.95
N ALA A 214 -17.35 10.87 -26.26
CA ALA A 214 -17.97 11.77 -27.23
C ALA A 214 -16.95 12.32 -28.24
N VAL A 215 -17.37 12.34 -29.50
CA VAL A 215 -16.64 12.93 -30.63
C VAL A 215 -17.42 14.15 -31.12
N PHE A 216 -16.71 15.21 -31.49
CA PHE A 216 -17.30 16.48 -31.93
C PHE A 216 -17.05 16.72 -33.42
N PRO A 217 -17.90 17.49 -34.12
CA PRO A 217 -17.83 17.66 -35.58
C PRO A 217 -16.46 18.11 -36.11
N ASP A 218 -15.79 19.03 -35.40
CA ASP A 218 -14.51 19.61 -35.81
C ASP A 218 -13.29 18.77 -35.41
N GLY A 219 -13.49 17.57 -34.83
CA GLY A 219 -12.40 16.72 -34.36
C GLY A 219 -11.65 17.28 -33.15
N THR A 220 -12.19 18.29 -32.48
CA THR A 220 -11.67 18.92 -31.26
C THR A 220 -12.70 18.86 -30.13
N VAL A 221 -12.28 18.65 -28.88
CA VAL A 221 -13.18 18.73 -27.71
C VAL A 221 -13.33 20.20 -27.30
N PRO A 222 -14.52 20.83 -27.42
CA PRO A 222 -14.72 22.20 -26.98
C PRO A 222 -14.51 22.33 -25.47
N ALA A 223 -14.09 23.52 -25.01
CA ALA A 223 -13.79 23.76 -23.59
C ALA A 223 -14.99 23.40 -22.68
N ASN A 224 -16.19 23.87 -23.04
CA ASN A 224 -17.42 23.67 -22.28
C ASN A 224 -18.31 22.55 -22.86
N GLY A 225 -17.79 21.76 -23.80
CA GLY A 225 -18.59 20.82 -24.58
C GLY A 225 -19.42 21.50 -25.69
N GLY A 226 -20.30 20.73 -26.33
CA GLY A 226 -21.09 21.16 -27.49
C GLY A 226 -21.88 20.00 -28.12
N LEU A 227 -22.50 20.27 -29.28
CA LEU A 227 -23.20 19.24 -30.06
C LEU A 227 -22.22 18.15 -30.48
N CYS A 228 -22.54 16.90 -30.15
CA CYS A 228 -21.71 15.77 -30.48
C CYS A 228 -21.95 15.34 -31.93
N LYS A 229 -20.87 14.95 -32.61
CA LYS A 229 -20.96 14.18 -33.86
C LYS A 229 -21.42 12.76 -33.57
N ASP A 230 -20.93 12.19 -32.47
CA ASP A 230 -21.24 10.84 -32.01
C ASP A 230 -20.94 10.74 -30.52
N ILE A 231 -21.68 9.89 -29.82
CA ILE A 231 -21.60 9.71 -28.38
C ILE A 231 -21.95 8.27 -28.00
N GLU A 232 -21.10 7.64 -27.19
CA GLU A 232 -21.35 6.35 -26.54
C GLU A 232 -21.52 6.57 -25.04
N ARG A 233 -22.61 6.03 -24.48
CA ARG A 233 -22.91 6.06 -23.05
C ARG A 233 -23.01 4.64 -22.50
N GLY A 234 -22.57 4.46 -21.26
CA GLY A 234 -22.58 3.17 -20.58
C GLY A 234 -22.46 3.34 -19.07
N SER A 235 -22.06 2.27 -18.38
CA SER A 235 -21.78 2.35 -16.95
C SER A 235 -20.80 1.26 -16.50
N VAL A 236 -20.09 1.53 -15.40
CA VAL A 236 -19.27 0.56 -14.66
C VAL A 236 -19.77 0.53 -13.22
N THR A 237 -19.72 -0.64 -12.59
CA THR A 237 -20.20 -0.82 -11.22
C THR A 237 -19.04 -0.92 -10.25
N TYR A 238 -19.12 -0.17 -9.16
CA TYR A 238 -18.21 -0.21 -8.02
C TYR A 238 -19.02 -0.39 -6.73
N GLU A 239 -18.35 -0.79 -5.65
CA GLU A 239 -18.91 -0.99 -4.31
C GLU A 239 -17.78 -0.65 -3.34
N ASP A 240 -18.11 -0.03 -2.21
CA ASP A 240 -17.14 0.37 -1.17
C ASP A 240 -15.95 1.19 -1.69
N PHE A 241 -16.20 2.45 -2.02
CA PHE A 241 -15.18 3.32 -2.60
C PHE A 241 -15.39 4.81 -2.30
N PHE A 242 -14.32 5.58 -2.42
CA PHE A 242 -14.34 7.04 -2.38
C PHE A 242 -14.39 7.58 -3.82
N HIS A 243 -15.45 8.30 -4.17
CA HIS A 243 -15.66 8.81 -5.53
C HIS A 243 -15.06 10.20 -5.72
N VAL A 244 -13.85 10.26 -6.27
CA VAL A 244 -13.25 11.53 -6.70
C VAL A 244 -13.79 11.90 -8.08
N SER A 245 -14.85 12.71 -8.11
CA SER A 245 -15.44 13.22 -9.36
C SER A 245 -14.84 14.56 -9.75
N ASP A 246 -13.89 14.56 -10.69
CA ASP A 246 -13.25 15.75 -11.22
C ASP A 246 -14.03 16.31 -12.41
N GLY A 247 -14.97 17.18 -12.07
CA GLY A 247 -15.86 17.84 -13.03
C GLY A 247 -17.13 17.05 -13.30
N LYS A 248 -18.15 17.77 -13.72
CA LYS A 248 -19.50 17.25 -14.05
C LYS A 248 -19.73 17.29 -15.56
N ILE A 249 -20.64 16.43 -16.01
CA ILE A 249 -21.18 16.44 -17.37
C ILE A 249 -22.71 16.56 -17.30
N GLU A 250 -23.30 17.30 -18.22
CA GLU A 250 -24.75 17.33 -18.46
C GLU A 250 -25.05 17.11 -19.95
N PHE A 251 -26.27 16.68 -20.24
CA PHE A 251 -26.72 16.40 -21.59
C PHE A 251 -27.96 17.22 -21.93
N SER A 252 -28.06 17.66 -23.17
CA SER A 252 -29.29 18.24 -23.70
C SER A 252 -29.52 17.75 -25.12
N GLU A 253 -30.72 17.26 -25.41
CA GLU A 253 -31.16 17.08 -26.78
C GLU A 253 -31.24 18.43 -27.47
N GLN A 254 -30.74 18.50 -28.71
CA GLN A 254 -30.82 19.68 -29.55
C GLN A 254 -31.82 19.43 -30.66
N TYR A 255 -32.49 20.50 -31.08
CA TYR A 255 -33.46 20.47 -32.17
C TYR A 255 -33.07 21.50 -33.22
N ASP A 256 -33.32 21.19 -34.49
CA ASP A 256 -33.14 22.14 -35.59
C ASP A 256 -34.22 23.24 -35.56
N ALA A 257 -34.15 24.20 -36.49
CA ALA A 257 -35.08 25.32 -36.56
C ALA A 257 -36.54 24.88 -36.82
N GLU A 258 -36.70 23.68 -37.38
CA GLU A 258 -37.96 23.03 -37.71
C GLU A 258 -38.48 22.14 -36.56
N GLY A 259 -37.72 21.98 -35.48
CA GLY A 259 -38.07 21.20 -34.29
C GLY A 259 -37.76 19.70 -34.38
N ASN A 260 -36.96 19.26 -35.36
CA ASN A 260 -36.51 17.87 -35.45
C ASN A 260 -35.27 17.64 -34.59
N PRO A 261 -35.06 16.43 -34.02
CA PRO A 261 -33.85 16.11 -33.26
C PRO A 261 -32.59 16.32 -34.10
N ALA A 262 -31.73 17.24 -33.67
CA ALA A 262 -30.43 17.56 -34.27
C ALA A 262 -29.25 16.80 -33.62
N GLY A 263 -29.51 16.11 -32.50
CA GLY A 263 -28.55 15.28 -31.78
C GLY A 263 -28.36 15.69 -30.32
N THR A 264 -27.45 15.02 -29.62
CA THR A 264 -27.18 15.28 -28.20
C THR A 264 -25.99 16.22 -28.04
N ALA A 265 -26.17 17.29 -27.26
CA ALA A 265 -25.08 18.14 -26.79
C ALA A 265 -24.59 17.69 -25.41
N VAL A 266 -23.28 17.78 -25.22
CA VAL A 266 -22.57 17.53 -23.96
C VAL A 266 -22.13 18.86 -23.39
N HIS A 267 -22.39 19.10 -22.10
CA HIS A 267 -21.93 20.28 -21.35
C HIS A 267 -20.91 19.87 -20.29
N LEU A 268 -19.75 20.53 -20.28
CA LEU A 268 -18.63 20.21 -19.39
C LEU A 268 -18.47 21.28 -18.31
N PHE A 269 -18.44 20.84 -17.06
CA PHE A 269 -18.23 21.70 -15.90
C PHE A 269 -16.97 21.24 -15.15
N ASP A 270 -15.80 21.61 -15.65
CA ASP A 270 -14.53 21.11 -15.11
C ASP A 270 -14.22 21.65 -13.70
N THR A 271 -14.79 22.80 -13.33
CA THR A 271 -14.57 23.43 -12.02
C THR A 271 -15.39 22.83 -10.90
N THR A 272 -16.33 21.91 -11.19
CA THR A 272 -17.16 21.23 -10.17
C THR A 272 -16.47 19.95 -9.68
N GLY A 273 -15.15 20.01 -9.45
CA GLY A 273 -14.36 18.88 -8.96
C GLY A 273 -13.86 19.10 -7.54
N ASP A 274 -12.91 18.25 -7.15
CA ASP A 274 -12.16 18.41 -5.90
C ASP A 274 -13.07 18.41 -4.68
N HIS A 275 -14.02 17.49 -4.61
CA HIS A 275 -14.98 17.44 -3.51
C HIS A 275 -14.36 16.91 -2.22
N GLU A 276 -13.26 16.17 -2.31
CA GLU A 276 -12.57 15.56 -1.17
C GLU A 276 -11.67 16.55 -0.41
N VAL A 277 -11.27 17.66 -1.05
CA VAL A 277 -10.20 18.50 -0.51
C VAL A 277 -10.71 19.47 0.55
N ALA A 278 -9.86 19.75 1.54
CA ALA A 278 -10.10 20.75 2.56
C ALA A 278 -10.19 22.16 1.98
N ARG A 279 -10.77 23.08 2.76
CA ARG A 279 -10.95 24.48 2.31
C ARG A 279 -9.62 25.17 2.01
N ILE A 280 -8.57 24.86 2.77
CA ILE A 280 -7.26 25.49 2.61
C ILE A 280 -6.57 25.04 1.32
N ASP A 281 -6.69 23.75 0.97
CA ASP A 281 -6.06 23.17 -0.22
C ASP A 281 -6.68 23.65 -1.54
N ARG A 282 -7.94 24.11 -1.50
CA ARG A 282 -8.58 24.77 -2.65
C ARG A 282 -7.87 26.04 -3.11
N LEU A 283 -7.00 26.61 -2.27
CA LEU A 283 -6.22 27.79 -2.59
C LEU A 283 -4.91 27.45 -3.33
N LEU A 284 -4.54 26.17 -3.42
CA LEU A 284 -3.30 25.73 -4.05
C LEU A 284 -3.45 25.67 -5.59
N PRO A 285 -2.36 25.90 -6.35
CA PRO A 285 -2.39 25.88 -7.81
C PRO A 285 -2.93 24.57 -8.42
N ASN A 286 -2.54 23.43 -7.85
CA ASN A 286 -3.11 22.13 -8.16
C ASN A 286 -3.89 21.64 -6.94
N VAL A 287 -5.21 21.70 -7.05
CA VAL A 287 -6.14 21.35 -5.97
C VAL A 287 -6.16 19.85 -5.79
N ILE A 288 -5.55 19.39 -4.70
CA ILE A 288 -5.49 18.00 -4.23
C ILE A 288 -5.59 18.00 -2.71
N ALA A 289 -5.96 16.89 -2.11
CA ALA A 289 -5.91 16.64 -0.68
C ALA A 289 -4.47 16.49 -0.20
N HIS A 290 -4.21 16.98 1.01
CA HIS A 290 -2.90 16.93 1.66
C HIS A 290 -2.93 16.03 2.89
N PRO A 291 -1.88 15.24 3.14
CA PRO A 291 -1.78 14.50 4.39
C PRO A 291 -1.45 15.46 5.54
N ASP A 292 -2.28 15.47 6.59
CA ASP A 292 -2.00 16.14 7.85
C ASP A 292 -1.02 15.32 8.70
N ILE A 293 -1.17 13.99 8.64
CA ILE A 293 -0.38 13.05 9.42
C ILE A 293 0.25 11.99 8.51
N MET A 294 1.26 11.27 8.99
CA MET A 294 1.80 10.12 8.26
C MET A 294 1.00 8.86 8.56
N VAL A 295 0.79 8.01 7.56
CA VAL A 295 0.19 6.68 7.72
C VAL A 295 1.14 5.65 7.11
N SER A 296 1.39 4.55 7.83
CA SER A 296 2.04 3.38 7.23
C SER A 296 1.47 2.07 7.76
N ARG A 297 1.74 0.98 7.01
CA ARG A 297 1.20 -0.36 7.26
C ARG A 297 2.30 -1.39 7.41
N ILE A 298 2.22 -2.23 8.44
CA ILE A 298 3.07 -3.38 8.71
C ILE A 298 2.15 -4.60 8.80
N ASP A 299 1.90 -5.23 7.64
CA ASP A 299 0.95 -6.34 7.51
C ASP A 299 1.61 -7.58 6.89
N THR A 300 1.75 -8.64 7.68
CA THR A 300 2.25 -9.95 7.23
C THR A 300 1.13 -10.95 6.94
N TYR A 301 -0.12 -10.63 7.27
CA TYR A 301 -1.26 -11.55 7.21
C TYR A 301 -1.36 -12.17 5.81
N GLY A 302 -1.33 -11.31 4.79
CA GLY A 302 -1.39 -11.62 3.35
C GLY A 302 -0.39 -12.65 2.83
N ILE A 303 0.80 -12.67 3.43
CA ILE A 303 1.97 -13.39 2.94
C ILE A 303 2.40 -14.54 3.86
N ALA A 304 1.90 -14.56 5.08
CA ALA A 304 2.14 -15.62 6.06
C ALA A 304 1.26 -16.83 5.72
N LEU A 305 1.71 -17.61 4.74
CA LEU A 305 1.00 -18.77 4.23
C LEU A 305 1.84 -20.04 4.38
N ARG A 306 1.13 -21.15 4.60
CA ARG A 306 1.67 -22.51 4.57
C ARG A 306 0.83 -23.43 3.69
N PRO A 307 1.40 -24.54 3.19
CA PRO A 307 0.62 -25.57 2.53
C PRO A 307 -0.34 -26.24 3.51
N LYS A 308 -1.55 -26.57 3.04
CA LYS A 308 -2.57 -27.27 3.83
C LYS A 308 -2.09 -28.66 4.21
N GLN A 309 -2.15 -28.97 5.50
CA GLN A 309 -1.78 -30.27 6.05
C GLN A 309 -2.70 -31.40 5.57
N SER A 310 -3.94 -31.07 5.18
CA SER A 310 -4.91 -32.01 4.64
C SER A 310 -4.56 -32.55 3.24
N ILE A 311 -3.54 -32.01 2.58
CA ILE A 311 -3.05 -32.51 1.29
C ILE A 311 -2.03 -33.61 1.56
N VAL A 312 -2.42 -34.84 1.23
CA VAL A 312 -1.62 -36.05 1.46
C VAL A 312 -1.57 -36.87 0.18
N GLY A 313 -0.37 -37.32 -0.20
CA GLY A 313 -0.16 -38.22 -1.33
C GLY A 313 -0.56 -39.66 -1.02
N ILE A 314 -0.53 -40.52 -2.04
CA ILE A 314 -0.87 -41.95 -1.91
C ILE A 314 0.08 -42.72 -0.97
N ASP A 315 1.30 -42.22 -0.80
CA ASP A 315 2.33 -42.79 0.06
C ASP A 315 2.25 -42.26 1.51
N GLY A 316 1.23 -41.45 1.84
CA GLY A 316 1.10 -40.80 3.14
C GLY A 316 1.95 -39.53 3.33
N ASN A 317 2.72 -39.14 2.32
CA ASN A 317 3.57 -37.95 2.37
C ASN A 317 2.77 -36.64 2.24
N HIS A 318 3.13 -35.65 3.05
CA HIS A 318 2.62 -34.28 2.96
C HIS A 318 3.50 -33.43 2.02
N LEU A 319 3.04 -32.22 1.67
CA LEU A 319 3.79 -31.29 0.81
C LEU A 319 5.12 -30.83 1.44
N LEU A 320 5.19 -30.77 2.77
CA LEU A 320 6.41 -30.51 3.52
C LEU A 320 6.95 -31.81 4.14
N ASP A 321 8.26 -31.94 4.22
CA ASP A 321 8.94 -33.05 4.89
C ASP A 321 9.02 -32.85 6.42
N SER A 322 9.67 -33.79 7.11
CA SER A 322 9.83 -33.73 8.58
C SER A 322 10.68 -32.56 9.08
N GLN A 323 11.41 -31.89 8.20
CA GLN A 323 12.18 -30.67 8.47
C GLN A 323 11.42 -29.40 8.03
N GLY A 324 10.17 -29.55 7.58
CA GLY A 324 9.36 -28.44 7.07
C GLY A 324 9.80 -27.94 5.70
N LYS A 325 10.62 -28.69 4.95
CA LYS A 325 11.07 -28.31 3.60
C LYS A 325 10.13 -28.89 2.54
N PRO A 326 9.89 -28.17 1.42
CA PRO A 326 9.07 -28.68 0.32
C PRO A 326 9.59 -30.02 -0.22
N GLN A 327 8.69 -30.97 -0.49
CA GLN A 327 9.04 -32.27 -1.07
C GLN A 327 8.09 -32.67 -2.21
N ALA A 328 8.49 -33.68 -2.99
CA ALA A 328 7.64 -34.23 -4.04
C ALA A 328 6.54 -35.11 -3.46
N VAL A 329 5.32 -34.99 -3.98
CA VAL A 329 4.15 -35.75 -3.52
C VAL A 329 3.41 -36.37 -4.69
N LYS A 330 3.23 -37.68 -4.64
CA LYS A 330 2.53 -38.46 -5.66
C LYS A 330 1.05 -38.64 -5.30
N PHE A 331 0.17 -38.45 -6.28
CA PHE A 331 -1.27 -38.61 -6.17
C PHE A 331 -1.73 -39.83 -6.99
N ALA A 332 -2.98 -40.26 -6.80
CA ALA A 332 -3.50 -41.46 -7.45
C ALA A 332 -3.61 -41.31 -8.98
N SER A 333 -3.88 -40.09 -9.44
CA SER A 333 -3.90 -39.72 -10.85
C SER A 333 -3.55 -38.25 -11.05
N LYS A 334 -3.39 -37.85 -12.31
CA LYS A 334 -3.20 -36.44 -12.71
C LYS A 334 -4.36 -35.55 -12.26
N ASP A 335 -5.59 -36.05 -12.28
CA ASP A 335 -6.80 -35.29 -11.96
C ASP A 335 -6.98 -35.10 -10.44
N ASP A 336 -6.34 -35.95 -9.65
CA ASP A 336 -6.31 -35.85 -8.18
C ASP A 336 -5.31 -34.81 -7.67
N VAL A 337 -4.42 -34.30 -8.53
CA VAL A 337 -3.45 -33.28 -8.16
C VAL A 337 -4.20 -31.97 -7.82
N PRO A 338 -4.03 -31.42 -6.60
CA PRO A 338 -4.77 -30.22 -6.19
C PRO A 338 -4.38 -29.00 -7.05
N ASN A 339 -5.38 -28.16 -7.35
CA ASN A 339 -5.15 -26.92 -8.09
C ASN A 339 -4.21 -26.00 -7.31
N TRP A 340 -3.10 -25.67 -7.96
CA TRP A 340 -1.99 -24.87 -7.44
C TRP A 340 -2.39 -23.48 -6.91
N ASN A 341 -3.36 -22.81 -7.54
CA ASN A 341 -3.57 -21.37 -7.32
C ASN A 341 -4.39 -21.00 -6.09
N SER A 342 -5.21 -21.91 -5.54
CA SER A 342 -6.11 -21.56 -4.42
C SER A 342 -6.36 -22.68 -3.42
N LYS A 343 -6.07 -23.94 -3.77
CA LYS A 343 -6.40 -25.07 -2.89
C LYS A 343 -5.28 -25.49 -1.96
N ILE A 344 -4.03 -25.08 -2.26
CA ILE A 344 -2.85 -25.55 -1.54
C ILE A 344 -2.53 -24.71 -0.30
N TRP A 345 -2.85 -23.43 -0.28
CA TRP A 345 -2.37 -22.51 0.75
C TRP A 345 -3.44 -22.21 1.81
N GLU A 346 -3.01 -22.06 3.04
CA GLU A 346 -3.79 -21.55 4.18
C GLU A 346 -2.96 -20.56 4.99
N ARG A 347 -3.62 -19.78 5.86
CA ARG A 347 -2.95 -18.84 6.76
C ARG A 347 -2.04 -19.57 7.76
N ASP A 348 -0.90 -18.96 8.04
CA ASP A 348 0.08 -19.46 9.00
C ASP A 348 0.35 -18.38 10.06
N GLU A 349 -0.43 -18.43 11.14
CA GLU A 349 -0.33 -17.48 12.27
C GLU A 349 1.04 -17.54 12.97
N VAL A 350 1.72 -18.70 12.90
CA VAL A 350 3.07 -18.87 13.46
C VAL A 350 4.07 -18.06 12.64
N LEU A 351 4.04 -18.25 11.32
CA LEU A 351 4.88 -17.50 10.41
C LEU A 351 4.58 -15.99 10.44
N GLU A 352 3.32 -15.61 10.57
CA GLU A 352 2.90 -14.21 10.66
C GLU A 352 3.61 -13.49 11.80
N ARG A 353 3.54 -14.05 13.01
CA ARG A 353 4.21 -13.49 14.19
C ARG A 353 5.73 -13.50 14.04
N LYS A 354 6.29 -14.58 13.49
CA LYS A 354 7.73 -14.69 13.23
C LYS A 354 8.21 -13.56 12.32
N LEU A 355 7.54 -13.32 11.20
CA LEU A 355 7.90 -12.26 10.25
C LEU A 355 7.79 -10.86 10.88
N LEU A 356 6.78 -10.61 11.72
CA LEU A 356 6.64 -9.34 12.44
C LEU A 356 7.76 -9.13 13.45
N ILE A 357 8.10 -10.15 14.24
CA ILE A 357 9.19 -10.09 15.23
C ILE A 357 10.53 -9.85 14.52
N GLU A 358 10.83 -10.62 13.46
CA GLU A 358 12.05 -10.42 12.66
C GLU A 358 12.12 -9.01 12.05
N TYR A 359 10.98 -8.49 11.58
CA TYR A 359 10.89 -7.12 11.07
C TYR A 359 11.22 -6.08 12.16
N PHE A 360 10.62 -6.19 13.36
CA PHE A 360 10.87 -5.25 14.45
C PHE A 360 12.28 -5.38 15.04
N ASP A 361 12.87 -6.57 15.03
CA ASP A 361 14.26 -6.79 15.43
C ASP A 361 15.21 -6.11 14.43
N ARG A 362 14.96 -6.28 13.12
CA ARG A 362 15.71 -5.59 12.06
C ARG A 362 15.58 -4.07 12.17
N ASN A 363 14.37 -3.57 12.42
CA ASN A 363 14.10 -2.16 12.61
C ASN A 363 14.88 -1.59 13.82
N HIS A 364 14.79 -2.26 14.98
CA HIS A 364 15.54 -1.88 16.19
C HIS A 364 17.05 -1.87 15.96
N ALA A 365 17.58 -2.93 15.33
CA ALA A 365 19.00 -3.03 15.03
C ALA A 365 19.47 -1.92 14.08
N TYR A 366 18.63 -1.50 13.13
CA TYR A 366 18.94 -0.37 12.26
C TYR A 366 18.99 0.94 13.04
N ARG A 367 17.97 1.25 13.85
CA ARG A 367 17.89 2.48 14.66
C ARG A 367 19.04 2.63 15.66
N THR A 368 19.45 1.52 16.27
CA THR A 368 20.50 1.50 17.30
C THR A 368 21.91 1.37 16.73
N GLY A 369 22.07 1.30 15.41
CA GLY A 369 23.37 1.13 14.76
C GLY A 369 23.99 -0.26 14.93
N GLN A 370 23.21 -1.27 15.30
CA GLN A 370 23.65 -2.67 15.40
C GLN A 370 23.66 -3.37 14.03
N SER A 371 22.89 -2.87 13.07
CA SER A 371 22.89 -3.40 11.70
C SER A 371 24.16 -3.02 10.94
N THR A 372 24.71 -3.98 10.18
CA THR A 372 25.64 -3.65 9.11
C THR A 372 24.85 -3.03 7.97
N ILE A 373 25.24 -1.83 7.53
CA ILE A 373 24.53 -1.08 6.47
C ILE A 373 25.44 -0.97 5.25
N ALA A 374 24.94 -1.43 4.11
CA ALA A 374 25.58 -1.20 2.82
C ALA A 374 25.14 0.15 2.25
N TRP A 375 25.92 1.19 2.54
CA TRP A 375 25.63 2.58 2.20
C TRP A 375 25.79 2.89 0.71
N ARG A 376 24.92 2.29 -0.12
CA ARG A 376 24.85 2.50 -1.57
C ARG A 376 23.42 2.38 -2.10
N PRO A 377 23.10 3.04 -3.23
CA PRO A 377 21.84 2.85 -3.92
C PRO A 377 21.94 1.65 -4.88
N SER A 378 20.79 1.09 -5.25
CA SER A 378 20.72 0.04 -6.25
C SER A 378 19.39 0.02 -6.99
N SER A 379 19.44 -0.10 -8.32
CA SER A 379 18.28 -0.02 -9.21
C SER A 379 18.14 -1.28 -10.04
N LEU A 380 16.91 -1.77 -10.16
CA LEU A 380 16.52 -2.82 -11.09
C LEU A 380 15.36 -2.32 -11.96
N ALA A 381 15.56 -2.27 -13.28
CA ALA A 381 14.58 -1.72 -14.21
C ALA A 381 14.34 -2.62 -15.44
N CYS A 382 13.07 -2.97 -15.70
CA CYS A 382 12.62 -3.71 -16.88
C CYS A 382 11.59 -2.89 -17.66
N ASP A 383 11.85 -2.68 -18.95
CA ASP A 383 11.01 -1.90 -19.88
C ASP A 383 10.75 -0.43 -19.47
N LEU A 384 11.25 0.00 -18.31
CA LEU A 384 11.15 1.35 -17.75
C LEU A 384 12.55 1.96 -17.53
N GLY A 385 12.63 3.29 -17.40
CA GLY A 385 13.89 3.99 -17.13
C GLY A 385 14.43 3.71 -15.73
N SER A 386 15.74 3.52 -15.60
CA SER A 386 16.39 3.28 -14.31
C SER A 386 16.33 4.50 -13.38
N GLY A 387 16.02 4.27 -12.11
CA GLY A 387 16.03 5.30 -11.06
C GLY A 387 17.39 5.56 -10.46
N TYR A 388 18.40 4.84 -10.92
CA TYR A 388 19.73 4.86 -10.32
C TYR A 388 20.31 6.27 -10.26
N LYS A 389 20.21 7.06 -11.33
CA LYS A 389 20.74 8.43 -11.37
C LYS A 389 20.10 9.36 -10.34
N ILE A 390 18.78 9.25 -10.15
CA ILE A 390 18.05 10.07 -9.17
C ILE A 390 18.53 9.72 -7.75
N MET A 391 18.64 8.42 -7.45
CA MET A 391 19.16 7.98 -6.15
C MET A 391 20.64 8.35 -5.96
N GLN A 392 21.48 8.24 -6.99
CA GLN A 392 22.89 8.60 -6.94
C GLN A 392 23.07 10.10 -6.66
N GLN A 393 22.25 10.96 -7.28
CA GLN A 393 22.24 12.40 -7.02
C GLN A 393 21.77 12.74 -5.60
N ALA A 394 20.98 11.85 -5.00
CA ALA A 394 20.52 11.96 -3.63
C ALA A 394 21.53 11.50 -2.57
N GLY A 395 22.80 11.22 -2.90
CA GLY A 395 23.81 10.95 -1.87
C GLY A 395 25.22 11.20 -2.38
N SER A 396 25.82 12.31 -1.96
CA SER A 396 27.21 12.63 -2.28
C SER A 396 28.21 11.65 -1.63
N GLU A 397 27.76 11.00 -0.57
CA GLU A 397 28.47 10.09 0.32
C GLU A 397 28.25 8.61 -0.02
N TRP A 398 27.51 8.29 -1.08
CA TRP A 398 27.32 6.91 -1.52
C TRP A 398 28.67 6.25 -1.77
N VAL A 399 28.96 5.21 -1.01
CA VAL A 399 30.21 4.46 -1.17
C VAL A 399 29.97 3.37 -2.20
N ASP A 400 30.94 3.14 -3.08
CA ASP A 400 30.90 2.02 -4.04
C ASP A 400 29.69 2.01 -5.00
N ALA A 401 29.24 3.19 -5.42
CA ALA A 401 28.15 3.36 -6.39
C ALA A 401 28.34 2.51 -7.65
N ASP A 402 29.57 2.38 -8.17
CA ASP A 402 29.87 1.72 -9.45
C ASP A 402 30.11 0.20 -9.37
N LYS A 403 29.60 -0.47 -8.32
CA LYS A 403 29.72 -1.94 -8.16
C LYS A 403 28.79 -2.72 -9.09
N PRO A 404 29.11 -4.00 -9.39
CA PRO A 404 28.17 -4.91 -10.04
C PRO A 404 26.80 -4.89 -9.34
N ASN A 405 25.73 -4.97 -10.14
CA ASN A 405 24.36 -4.90 -9.67
C ASN A 405 23.94 -3.58 -8.99
N ALA A 406 24.69 -2.49 -9.17
CA ALA A 406 24.23 -1.16 -8.75
C ALA A 406 23.11 -0.64 -9.67
N ASP A 407 23.24 -0.78 -10.98
CA ASP A 407 22.23 -0.37 -11.96
C ASP A 407 21.97 -1.51 -12.96
N VAL A 408 20.96 -2.33 -12.69
CA VAL A 408 20.57 -3.47 -13.52
C VAL A 408 19.37 -3.08 -14.38
N HIS A 409 19.59 -2.95 -15.68
CA HIS A 409 18.57 -2.51 -16.63
C HIS A 409 18.78 -3.17 -18.01
N LYS A 410 17.92 -2.84 -18.99
CA LYS A 410 17.89 -3.46 -20.35
C LYS A 410 17.48 -4.93 -20.27
N ASP A 411 16.20 -5.14 -20.01
CA ASP A 411 15.58 -6.46 -20.05
C ASP A 411 16.11 -7.48 -19.02
N PRO A 412 16.18 -7.13 -17.72
CA PRO A 412 16.64 -8.07 -16.70
C PRO A 412 15.72 -9.29 -16.56
N THR A 413 16.34 -10.39 -16.13
CA THR A 413 15.69 -11.68 -15.84
C THR A 413 15.51 -11.87 -14.33
N LEU A 414 14.78 -12.91 -13.92
CA LEU A 414 14.67 -13.28 -12.49
C LEU A 414 16.02 -13.67 -11.88
N ALA A 415 16.92 -14.25 -12.67
CA ALA A 415 18.30 -14.51 -12.21
C ALA A 415 19.04 -13.20 -11.90
N ASN A 416 18.83 -12.15 -12.71
CA ASN A 416 19.40 -10.84 -12.41
C ASN A 416 18.79 -10.21 -11.16
N PHE A 417 17.48 -10.40 -10.91
CA PHE A 417 16.86 -9.99 -9.64
C PHE A 417 17.50 -10.71 -8.44
N MET A 418 17.75 -12.01 -8.54
CA MET A 418 18.39 -12.76 -7.45
C MET A 418 19.81 -12.27 -7.17
N ASP A 419 20.62 -12.05 -8.21
CA ASP A 419 21.98 -11.51 -8.06
C ASP A 419 21.95 -10.09 -7.47
N TRP A 420 20.99 -9.27 -7.91
CA TRP A 420 20.77 -7.91 -7.43
C TRP A 420 20.36 -7.84 -5.96
N SER A 421 19.43 -8.71 -5.56
CA SER A 421 18.90 -8.75 -4.18
C SER A 421 19.87 -9.42 -3.20
N ALA A 422 20.74 -10.31 -3.67
CA ALA A 422 21.87 -10.85 -2.92
C ALA A 422 23.02 -9.83 -2.74
N SER A 423 23.05 -8.74 -3.52
CA SER A 423 24.09 -7.72 -3.43
C SER A 423 23.69 -6.62 -2.42
N PRO A 424 24.41 -6.38 -1.31
CA PRO A 424 24.00 -5.48 -0.22
C PRO A 424 23.74 -4.04 -0.67
N ALA A 425 22.59 -3.43 -0.38
CA ALA A 425 22.29 -2.02 -0.68
C ALA A 425 21.17 -1.49 0.24
N VAL A 426 21.36 -0.30 0.81
CA VAL A 426 20.42 0.31 1.75
C VAL A 426 19.22 0.95 1.08
N LEU A 427 19.36 1.47 -0.16
CA LEU A 427 18.24 2.04 -0.92
C LEU A 427 18.09 1.32 -2.25
N ARG A 428 16.93 0.70 -2.46
CA ARG A 428 16.64 -0.15 -3.62
C ARG A 428 15.45 0.39 -4.39
N THR A 429 15.54 0.46 -5.71
CA THR A 429 14.37 0.72 -6.57
C THR A 429 14.08 -0.44 -7.51
N ILE A 430 12.80 -0.77 -7.62
CA ILE A 430 12.28 -1.72 -8.59
C ILE A 430 11.36 -0.97 -9.56
N ARG A 431 11.67 -1.07 -10.85
CA ARG A 431 10.95 -0.40 -11.93
C ARG A 431 10.58 -1.39 -13.01
N ALA A 432 9.41 -1.99 -12.89
CA ALA A 432 8.90 -2.99 -13.81
C ALA A 432 7.39 -2.84 -13.97
N HIS A 433 6.83 -3.44 -15.02
CA HIS A 433 5.39 -3.67 -15.06
C HIS A 433 5.00 -4.60 -13.92
N SER A 434 3.92 -4.29 -13.21
CA SER A 434 3.51 -5.05 -12.03
C SER A 434 2.00 -5.17 -11.96
N ASN A 435 1.56 -6.09 -11.10
CA ASN A 435 0.20 -6.18 -10.60
C ASN A 435 0.22 -6.43 -9.09
N GLU A 436 -0.93 -6.66 -8.48
CA GLU A 436 -1.06 -6.95 -7.04
C GLU A 436 -0.23 -8.15 -6.53
N TYR A 437 0.16 -9.08 -7.41
CA TYR A 437 0.92 -10.28 -7.06
C TYR A 437 2.44 -10.13 -7.21
N GLY A 438 2.92 -9.11 -7.93
CA GLY A 438 4.34 -9.00 -8.23
C GLY A 438 4.70 -8.27 -9.52
N SER A 439 5.93 -8.48 -9.99
CA SER A 439 6.58 -7.71 -11.06
C SER A 439 7.05 -8.57 -12.22
N VAL A 440 6.92 -8.06 -13.44
CA VAL A 440 7.26 -8.76 -14.68
C VAL A 440 8.65 -8.38 -15.17
N PHE A 441 9.44 -9.41 -15.47
CA PHE A 441 10.80 -9.38 -16.00
C PHE A 441 10.88 -10.30 -17.23
N LYS A 442 12.06 -10.42 -17.83
CA LYS A 442 12.26 -11.40 -18.89
C LYS A 442 12.31 -12.83 -18.35
N LYS A 443 11.91 -13.75 -19.22
CA LYS A 443 11.92 -15.20 -18.95
C LYS A 443 13.32 -15.67 -18.58
N THR A 444 13.37 -16.62 -17.65
CA THR A 444 14.63 -17.18 -17.14
C THR A 444 14.62 -18.69 -17.29
N LYS A 445 15.79 -19.31 -17.51
CA LYS A 445 15.92 -20.77 -17.45
C LYS A 445 15.93 -21.21 -15.99
N ILE A 446 15.17 -22.25 -15.66
CA ILE A 446 15.05 -22.75 -14.27
C ILE A 446 16.41 -23.11 -13.66
N ALA A 447 17.34 -23.69 -14.44
CA ALA A 447 18.69 -24.02 -13.97
C ALA A 447 19.45 -22.81 -13.40
N ASN A 448 19.23 -21.61 -13.95
CA ASN A 448 19.88 -20.39 -13.45
C ASN A 448 19.31 -19.95 -12.08
N ILE A 449 18.04 -20.29 -11.82
CA ILE A 449 17.37 -20.00 -10.54
C ILE A 449 17.79 -21.05 -9.50
N ASP A 450 17.79 -22.33 -9.87
CA ASP A 450 18.18 -23.42 -8.97
C ASP A 450 19.61 -23.23 -8.42
N GLU A 451 20.54 -22.80 -9.28
CA GLU A 451 21.92 -22.49 -8.88
C GLU A 451 22.00 -21.38 -7.82
N ARG A 452 21.18 -20.34 -7.95
CA ARG A 452 21.19 -19.16 -7.05
C ARG A 452 20.41 -19.38 -5.77
N LEU A 453 19.37 -20.22 -5.82
CA LEU A 453 18.51 -20.49 -4.68
C LEU A 453 19.23 -21.31 -3.61
N ASN A 454 20.12 -22.22 -4.04
CA ASN A 454 20.90 -23.10 -3.17
C ASN A 454 20.03 -23.84 -2.12
N GLY A 455 18.87 -24.33 -2.57
CA GLY A 455 17.92 -25.04 -1.72
C GLY A 455 16.59 -25.27 -2.41
N THR A 456 15.60 -25.76 -1.66
CA THR A 456 14.32 -26.19 -2.26
C THR A 456 13.36 -25.01 -2.44
N PRO A 457 12.73 -24.88 -3.62
CA PRO A 457 11.74 -23.84 -3.86
C PRO A 457 10.44 -24.07 -3.09
N TRP A 458 9.86 -22.99 -2.57
CA TRP A 458 8.54 -22.93 -1.92
C TRP A 458 7.40 -22.79 -2.95
N SER A 459 7.46 -23.62 -3.98
CA SER A 459 6.46 -23.73 -5.04
C SER A 459 6.53 -25.13 -5.64
N TRP A 460 5.46 -25.62 -6.24
CA TRP A 460 5.40 -26.94 -6.87
C TRP A 460 4.90 -26.84 -8.31
N THR A 461 5.39 -27.71 -9.17
CA THR A 461 4.91 -27.90 -10.54
C THR A 461 4.34 -29.30 -10.70
N GLN A 462 3.18 -29.40 -11.33
CA GLN A 462 2.56 -30.68 -11.66
C GLN A 462 3.33 -31.37 -12.79
N LYS A 463 3.81 -32.60 -12.52
CA LYS A 463 4.42 -33.51 -13.48
C LYS A 463 3.65 -34.83 -13.46
N GLY A 464 2.65 -34.93 -14.35
CA GLY A 464 1.73 -36.07 -14.36
C GLY A 464 0.87 -36.12 -13.09
N ASP A 465 0.98 -37.22 -12.37
CA ASP A 465 0.30 -37.49 -11.08
C ASP A 465 1.10 -36.97 -9.86
N THR A 466 2.20 -36.26 -10.07
CA THR A 466 3.12 -35.85 -9.01
C THR A 466 3.26 -34.33 -8.95
N LEU A 467 3.24 -33.77 -7.74
CA LEU A 467 3.70 -32.39 -7.49
C LEU A 467 5.19 -32.43 -7.13
N VAL A 468 6.01 -31.65 -7.84
CA VAL A 468 7.46 -31.58 -7.61
C VAL A 468 7.84 -30.14 -7.28
N PRO A 469 8.60 -29.88 -6.19
CA PRO A 469 9.07 -28.53 -5.89
C PRO A 469 9.78 -27.88 -7.08
N SER A 470 9.30 -26.72 -7.52
CA SER A 470 9.84 -25.99 -8.66
C SER A 470 9.28 -24.56 -8.79
N LEU A 471 10.11 -23.65 -9.32
CA LEU A 471 9.73 -22.28 -9.74
C LEU A 471 9.51 -22.16 -11.27
N GLU A 472 9.19 -23.26 -11.94
CA GLU A 472 9.06 -23.28 -13.41
C GLU A 472 8.01 -22.28 -13.94
N ALA A 473 6.90 -22.10 -13.23
CA ALA A 473 5.86 -21.13 -13.60
C ALA A 473 6.38 -19.68 -13.58
N ALA A 474 7.04 -19.26 -12.49
CA ALA A 474 7.67 -17.95 -12.37
C ALA A 474 8.72 -17.75 -13.47
N CYS A 475 9.56 -18.75 -13.73
CA CYS A 475 10.60 -18.71 -14.77
C CYS A 475 10.03 -18.53 -16.19
N LYS A 476 8.97 -19.27 -16.53
CA LYS A 476 8.29 -19.20 -17.84
C LYS A 476 7.62 -17.85 -18.07
N GLY A 477 7.08 -17.24 -17.01
CA GLY A 477 6.46 -15.92 -17.04
C GLY A 477 7.46 -14.77 -16.92
N GLY A 478 8.65 -15.02 -16.36
CA GLY A 478 9.54 -13.95 -15.89
C GLY A 478 8.92 -13.18 -14.72
N PHE A 479 8.14 -13.84 -13.86
CA PHE A 479 7.33 -13.15 -12.86
C PHE A 479 7.96 -13.25 -11.47
N LEU A 480 8.33 -12.10 -10.88
CA LEU A 480 8.77 -11.97 -9.50
C LEU A 480 7.53 -11.93 -8.62
N ASP A 481 7.21 -13.06 -7.99
CA ASP A 481 6.03 -13.23 -7.15
C ASP A 481 6.40 -13.66 -5.72
N TRP A 482 5.36 -13.83 -4.90
CA TRP A 482 5.47 -14.36 -3.54
C TRP A 482 6.26 -15.69 -3.48
N PHE A 483 6.15 -16.57 -4.47
CA PHE A 483 6.82 -17.89 -4.43
C PHE A 483 8.33 -17.75 -4.55
N LEU A 484 8.81 -16.92 -5.49
CA LEU A 484 10.25 -16.66 -5.61
C LEU A 484 10.78 -15.97 -4.35
N LEU A 485 10.10 -14.93 -3.87
CA LEU A 485 10.50 -14.18 -2.67
C LEU A 485 10.53 -15.08 -1.43
N ARG A 486 9.49 -15.89 -1.20
CA ARG A 486 9.44 -16.85 -0.08
C ARG A 486 10.56 -17.89 -0.20
N SER A 487 10.80 -18.41 -1.40
CA SER A 487 11.87 -19.38 -1.63
C SER A 487 13.24 -18.77 -1.28
N MET A 488 13.51 -17.53 -1.68
CA MET A 488 14.76 -16.86 -1.37
C MET A 488 14.95 -16.61 0.13
N TYR A 489 13.89 -16.20 0.83
CA TYR A 489 13.90 -16.04 2.28
C TYR A 489 14.21 -17.35 3.01
N GLU A 490 13.52 -18.44 2.66
CA GLU A 490 13.67 -19.76 3.29
C GLU A 490 15.03 -20.43 3.05
N ASN A 491 15.78 -19.94 2.07
CA ASN A 491 17.11 -20.41 1.71
C ASN A 491 18.21 -19.36 1.97
N ASN A 492 17.90 -18.26 2.67
CA ASN A 492 18.83 -17.17 2.98
C ASN A 492 19.58 -16.61 1.75
N ALA A 493 18.87 -16.46 0.63
CA ALA A 493 19.44 -16.02 -0.65
C ALA A 493 19.45 -14.49 -0.83
N PHE A 494 18.89 -13.73 0.12
CA PHE A 494 18.97 -12.28 0.16
C PHE A 494 20.24 -11.80 0.84
N ALA A 495 20.68 -10.57 0.52
CA ALA A 495 21.63 -9.87 1.36
C ALA A 495 21.08 -9.73 2.79
N PRO A 496 21.87 -10.01 3.84
CA PRO A 496 21.41 -9.90 5.23
C PRO A 496 21.20 -8.45 5.68
N GLU A 497 21.80 -7.48 5.00
CA GLU A 497 21.68 -6.06 5.32
C GLU A 497 20.26 -5.53 5.04
N PRO A 498 19.74 -4.66 5.91
CA PRO A 498 18.42 -4.07 5.74
C PRO A 498 18.36 -3.09 4.56
N ALA A 499 17.19 -2.97 3.95
CA ALA A 499 16.97 -2.08 2.79
C ALA A 499 15.66 -1.28 2.87
N PHE A 500 15.70 -0.06 2.34
CA PHE A 500 14.52 0.70 1.93
C PHE A 500 14.18 0.40 0.48
N TYR A 501 12.89 0.30 0.18
CA TYR A 501 12.41 -0.02 -1.15
C TYR A 501 11.59 1.11 -1.76
N HIS A 502 11.84 1.39 -3.03
CA HIS A 502 11.01 2.24 -3.88
C HIS A 502 10.49 1.41 -5.05
N HIS A 503 9.22 1.01 -4.97
CA HIS A 503 8.59 0.13 -5.95
C HIS A 503 7.65 0.92 -6.88
N THR A 504 8.14 1.24 -8.07
CA THR A 504 7.42 2.07 -9.06
C THR A 504 6.51 1.27 -10.01
N GLY A 505 6.41 -0.04 -9.80
CA GLY A 505 5.56 -0.89 -10.62
C GLY A 505 4.07 -0.69 -10.37
N CYS A 506 3.27 -0.89 -11.41
CA CYS A 506 1.81 -0.74 -11.36
C CYS A 506 1.17 -1.67 -10.33
N ASN A 507 0.24 -1.17 -9.52
CA ASN A 507 -0.45 -1.97 -8.49
C ASN A 507 0.48 -2.77 -7.55
N GLY A 508 1.76 -2.39 -7.42
CA GLY A 508 2.76 -3.19 -6.70
C GLY A 508 2.47 -3.39 -5.22
N ILE A 509 1.62 -2.54 -4.64
CA ILE A 509 1.13 -2.64 -3.25
C ILE A 509 -0.41 -2.69 -3.19
N SER A 510 -1.08 -2.88 -4.33
CA SER A 510 -2.54 -2.97 -4.35
C SER A 510 -2.99 -4.28 -3.71
N PRO A 511 -4.11 -4.26 -2.97
CA PRO A 511 -4.62 -5.49 -2.43
C PRO A 511 -5.23 -6.44 -3.43
N THR A 512 -4.74 -7.68 -3.43
CA THR A 512 -5.36 -8.77 -4.18
C THR A 512 -6.79 -8.97 -3.66
N ASN A 513 -7.76 -9.02 -4.57
CA ASN A 513 -9.20 -9.09 -4.27
C ASN A 513 -9.81 -7.88 -3.54
N GLY A 514 -9.07 -6.79 -3.30
CA GLY A 514 -9.61 -5.64 -2.55
C GLY A 514 -10.84 -5.01 -3.19
N THR A 515 -10.97 -5.02 -4.51
CA THR A 515 -12.19 -4.50 -5.18
C THR A 515 -13.38 -5.47 -5.17
N LYS A 516 -13.26 -6.64 -4.53
CA LYS A 516 -14.22 -7.74 -4.65
C LYS A 516 -14.67 -8.31 -3.31
N LYS A 517 -13.90 -8.07 -2.26
CA LYS A 517 -13.97 -8.78 -0.98
C LYS A 517 -13.65 -7.81 0.15
N PRO A 518 -14.41 -7.85 1.26
CA PRO A 518 -14.04 -7.09 2.45
C PRO A 518 -12.68 -7.54 2.99
N TYR A 519 -12.02 -6.65 3.73
CA TYR A 519 -10.68 -6.92 4.29
C TYR A 519 -10.64 -8.19 5.15
N ASP A 520 -11.70 -8.53 5.87
CA ASP A 520 -11.76 -9.69 6.75
C ASP A 520 -12.05 -11.03 6.03
N ASP A 521 -12.28 -11.02 4.70
CA ASP A 521 -12.41 -12.24 3.91
C ASP A 521 -11.05 -12.98 3.83
N PRO A 522 -11.00 -14.31 4.08
CA PRO A 522 -9.74 -15.07 4.05
C PRO A 522 -8.96 -14.99 2.73
N SER A 523 -9.62 -14.64 1.62
CA SER A 523 -9.02 -14.47 0.29
C SER A 523 -8.53 -13.06 -0.02
N TYR A 524 -8.81 -12.09 0.85
CA TYR A 524 -8.27 -10.73 0.76
C TYR A 524 -6.75 -10.75 0.98
N ASN A 525 -6.00 -9.93 0.22
CA ASN A 525 -4.55 -9.76 0.41
C ASN A 525 -3.70 -11.07 0.28
N LEU A 526 -4.19 -12.14 -0.34
CA LEU A 526 -3.36 -13.34 -0.51
C LEU A 526 -2.20 -13.13 -1.49
N ARG A 527 -0.96 -13.27 -0.98
CA ARG A 527 0.30 -13.26 -1.75
C ARG A 527 0.60 -11.92 -2.42
N GLN A 528 0.31 -10.81 -1.74
CA GLN A 528 0.66 -9.48 -2.23
C GLN A 528 2.18 -9.34 -2.45
N GLY A 529 2.55 -8.70 -3.56
CA GLY A 529 3.95 -8.54 -3.95
C GLY A 529 4.74 -7.56 -3.07
N GLY A 530 4.15 -6.43 -2.71
CA GLY A 530 4.80 -5.37 -1.93
C GLY A 530 5.19 -5.81 -0.51
N GLU A 531 4.24 -6.42 0.19
CA GLU A 531 4.41 -6.98 1.53
C GLU A 531 5.42 -8.12 1.49
N ALA A 532 5.32 -9.02 0.50
CA ALA A 532 6.28 -10.11 0.34
C ALA A 532 7.70 -9.57 0.16
N LEU A 533 7.88 -8.50 -0.62
CA LEU A 533 9.18 -7.86 -0.79
C LEU A 533 9.68 -7.20 0.50
N LEU A 534 8.81 -6.49 1.23
CA LEU A 534 9.16 -5.85 2.50
C LEU A 534 9.64 -6.87 3.54
N PHE A 535 8.90 -7.96 3.74
CA PHE A 535 9.20 -8.91 4.82
C PHE A 535 10.26 -9.93 4.41
N PHE A 536 10.13 -10.59 3.25
CA PHE A 536 11.11 -11.59 2.80
C PHE A 536 12.42 -10.99 2.31
N GLY A 537 12.37 -9.78 1.73
CA GLY A 537 13.52 -9.10 1.14
C GLY A 537 14.29 -8.20 2.11
N ASN A 538 14.22 -8.45 3.42
CA ASN A 538 14.91 -7.66 4.44
C ASN A 538 14.59 -6.15 4.46
N GLY A 539 13.35 -5.79 4.14
CA GLY A 539 12.92 -4.39 4.07
C GLY A 539 12.70 -3.73 5.44
N LEU A 540 13.00 -2.42 5.50
CA LEU A 540 12.71 -1.50 6.61
C LEU A 540 11.45 -0.68 6.35
N ALA A 541 11.34 -0.14 5.13
CA ALA A 541 10.15 0.51 4.62
C ALA A 541 10.11 0.40 3.10
N LEU A 542 8.92 0.48 2.53
CA LEU A 542 8.66 0.44 1.10
C LEU A 542 7.66 1.54 0.75
N VAL A 543 7.98 2.36 -0.24
CA VAL A 543 7.00 3.24 -0.90
C VAL A 543 6.63 2.61 -2.22
N GLY A 544 5.33 2.45 -2.46
CA GLY A 544 4.84 1.74 -3.62
C GLY A 544 3.56 2.34 -4.17
N ARG A 545 3.23 1.97 -5.41
CA ARG A 545 2.04 2.46 -6.11
C ARG A 545 0.91 1.43 -6.13
N ALA A 546 -0.31 1.87 -5.87
CA ALA A 546 -1.54 1.08 -5.91
C ALA A 546 -2.41 1.32 -7.17
N LYS A 547 -1.78 1.75 -8.29
CA LYS A 547 -2.40 2.07 -9.61
C LYS A 547 -1.55 1.65 -10.82
N VAL A 548 -2.19 1.56 -11.99
CA VAL A 548 -1.68 1.27 -13.34
C VAL A 548 -1.12 2.47 -14.14
N PHE A 549 -0.93 3.66 -13.55
CA PHE A 549 -0.40 4.84 -14.29
C PHE A 549 1.09 5.07 -14.00
N TYR A 550 1.92 5.37 -15.00
CA TYR A 550 3.36 5.62 -14.76
C TYR A 550 3.63 7.02 -14.20
N ASP A 551 4.17 7.04 -13.00
CA ASP A 551 4.74 8.19 -12.33
C ASP A 551 5.80 7.73 -11.31
N GLU A 552 6.46 8.70 -10.69
CA GLU A 552 7.43 8.51 -9.62
C GLU A 552 7.23 9.62 -8.58
N PRO A 553 7.35 9.34 -7.27
CA PRO A 553 7.24 10.34 -6.22
C PRO A 553 8.42 11.30 -6.32
N GLN A 554 8.17 12.47 -6.92
CA GLN A 554 9.17 13.52 -7.08
C GLN A 554 9.66 13.99 -5.70
N GLY A 555 10.95 14.31 -5.59
CA GLY A 555 11.54 14.79 -4.33
C GLY A 555 11.77 13.71 -3.28
N PHE A 556 11.40 12.45 -3.53
CA PHE A 556 11.50 11.38 -2.55
C PHE A 556 12.95 11.09 -2.15
N ALA A 557 13.83 10.90 -3.13
CA ALA A 557 15.24 10.60 -2.87
C ALA A 557 15.96 11.82 -2.26
N GLU A 558 15.65 13.02 -2.76
CA GLU A 558 16.19 14.30 -2.26
C GLU A 558 15.81 14.53 -0.79
N THR A 559 14.58 14.24 -0.40
CA THR A 559 14.15 14.39 0.99
C THR A 559 14.89 13.42 1.91
N LEU A 560 15.11 12.18 1.48
CA LEU A 560 15.91 11.21 2.24
C LEU A 560 17.39 11.64 2.38
N ARG A 561 17.97 12.21 1.31
CA ARG A 561 19.32 12.80 1.34
C ARG A 561 19.44 13.86 2.42
N ASP A 562 18.46 14.76 2.46
CA ASP A 562 18.45 15.93 3.34
C ASP A 562 18.15 15.55 4.81
N GLY A 563 18.20 14.24 5.10
CA GLY A 563 18.01 13.67 6.43
C GLY A 563 16.55 13.45 6.79
N GLY A 564 15.60 13.66 5.86
CA GLY A 564 14.19 13.42 6.09
C GLY A 564 13.87 11.96 6.43
N THR A 565 12.75 11.75 7.12
CA THR A 565 12.22 10.39 7.33
C THR A 565 11.59 9.87 6.04
N PHE A 566 11.37 8.56 5.97
CA PHE A 566 10.69 7.92 4.85
C PHE A 566 9.27 8.48 4.62
N GLY A 567 8.54 8.77 5.69
CA GLY A 567 7.25 9.48 5.64
C GLY A 567 7.38 10.92 5.16
N ALA A 568 8.41 11.66 5.60
CA ALA A 568 8.65 13.02 5.11
C ALA A 568 8.89 13.03 3.59
N ALA A 569 9.62 12.03 3.07
CA ALA A 569 9.84 11.88 1.63
C ALA A 569 8.55 11.58 0.86
N TRP A 570 7.62 10.82 1.44
CA TRP A 570 6.30 10.59 0.87
C TRP A 570 5.43 11.86 0.88
N ALA A 571 5.35 12.58 2.00
CA ALA A 571 4.56 13.82 2.08
C ALA A 571 5.12 14.95 1.21
N ALA A 572 6.44 15.03 1.05
CA ALA A 572 7.07 15.99 0.13
C ALA A 572 6.54 15.84 -1.31
N TYR A 573 6.14 14.64 -1.73
CA TYR A 573 5.55 14.44 -3.04
C TYR A 573 4.19 15.17 -3.17
N PHE A 574 3.35 15.13 -2.13
CA PHE A 574 2.08 15.86 -2.13
C PHE A 574 2.29 17.37 -2.20
N ASP A 575 3.27 17.88 -1.45
CA ASP A 575 3.61 19.30 -1.44
C ASP A 575 4.14 19.78 -2.81
N ILE A 576 5.01 18.99 -3.46
CA ILE A 576 5.49 19.28 -4.80
C ILE A 576 4.35 19.27 -5.82
N GLU A 577 3.47 18.27 -5.77
CA GLU A 577 2.39 18.13 -6.73
C GLU A 577 1.32 19.22 -6.57
N SER A 578 1.04 19.70 -5.36
CA SER A 578 0.06 20.77 -5.14
C SER A 578 0.54 22.14 -5.60
N HIS A 579 1.85 22.38 -5.54
CA HIS A 579 2.48 23.61 -6.04
C HIS A 579 2.78 23.59 -7.53
N ALA A 580 2.36 22.54 -8.26
CA ALA A 580 2.53 22.46 -9.70
C ALA A 580 1.81 23.63 -10.40
N ALA A 581 2.60 24.57 -10.94
CA ALA A 581 2.10 25.83 -11.51
C ALA A 581 1.13 25.69 -12.70
N THR A 582 1.01 24.49 -13.29
CA THR A 582 0.10 24.21 -14.41
C THR A 582 -0.38 22.76 -14.35
N TRP A 583 -1.58 22.48 -14.85
CA TRP A 583 -2.08 21.10 -15.00
C TRP A 583 -1.12 20.21 -15.78
N GLY A 584 -0.45 20.73 -16.82
CA GLY A 584 0.54 19.95 -17.58
C GLY A 584 1.72 19.48 -16.72
N LYS A 585 2.20 20.33 -15.79
CA LYS A 585 3.26 19.95 -14.84
C LYS A 585 2.79 18.94 -13.79
N ALA A 586 1.51 18.98 -13.43
CA ALA A 586 0.86 17.99 -12.58
C ALA A 586 0.50 16.68 -13.33
N GLY A 587 0.93 16.49 -14.59
CA GLY A 587 0.62 15.28 -15.37
C GLY A 587 -0.73 15.31 -16.12
N GLY A 588 -1.36 16.47 -16.25
CA GLY A 588 -2.59 16.71 -17.01
C GLY A 588 -3.86 16.21 -16.31
N ASP A 589 -4.95 16.07 -17.07
CA ASP A 589 -6.28 15.71 -16.55
C ASP A 589 -6.22 14.51 -15.59
N ILE A 590 -5.65 13.38 -16.05
CA ILE A 590 -5.58 12.16 -15.25
C ILE A 590 -4.40 12.16 -14.25
N GLY A 591 -3.35 12.94 -14.50
CA GLY A 591 -2.14 12.93 -13.67
C GLY A 591 -2.26 13.77 -12.39
N ARG A 592 -3.10 14.80 -12.36
CA ARG A 592 -3.04 15.84 -11.31
C ARG A 592 -3.21 15.37 -9.85
N LYS A 593 -3.81 14.20 -9.62
CA LYS A 593 -4.02 13.57 -8.30
C LYS A 593 -3.19 12.29 -8.13
N ARG A 594 -2.04 12.20 -8.79
CA ARG A 594 -1.23 10.97 -8.81
C ARG A 594 -0.53 10.64 -7.50
N SER A 595 -0.34 11.62 -6.63
CA SER A 595 0.15 11.42 -5.26
C SER A 595 -0.73 10.46 -4.45
N TYR A 596 -2.05 10.44 -4.69
CA TYR A 596 -3.01 9.58 -3.97
C TYR A 596 -2.75 8.08 -4.16
N PHE A 597 -1.99 7.72 -5.20
CA PHE A 597 -1.74 6.32 -5.56
C PHE A 597 -0.59 5.71 -4.77
N TRP A 598 0.11 6.50 -3.97
CA TRP A 598 1.33 6.10 -3.28
C TRP A 598 1.07 5.92 -1.79
N SER A 599 1.55 4.82 -1.26
CA SER A 599 1.40 4.45 0.15
C SER A 599 2.72 3.89 0.69
N VAL A 600 2.87 3.98 2.01
CA VAL A 600 4.07 3.52 2.74
C VAL A 600 3.77 2.22 3.48
N LEU A 601 4.57 1.20 3.20
CA LEU A 601 4.64 -0.03 3.99
C LEU A 601 5.89 0.00 4.88
N GLY A 602 5.82 -0.59 6.06
CA GLY A 602 6.91 -0.55 7.03
C GLY A 602 6.90 0.71 7.88
N ASP A 603 8.08 1.12 8.35
CA ASP A 603 8.22 2.18 9.34
C ASP A 603 8.58 3.52 8.70
N TRP A 604 7.61 4.44 8.66
CA TRP A 604 7.77 5.74 8.02
C TRP A 604 8.72 6.69 8.77
N THR A 605 9.02 6.42 10.04
CA THR A 605 9.83 7.34 10.86
C THR A 605 11.33 7.17 10.65
N LEU A 606 11.74 6.06 10.02
CA LEU A 606 13.14 5.78 9.73
C LEU A 606 13.74 6.77 8.72
N ARG A 607 15.03 7.03 8.87
CA ARG A 607 15.82 7.90 7.99
C ARG A 607 16.85 7.07 7.23
N LEU A 608 17.22 7.54 6.05
CA LEU A 608 18.32 6.97 5.30
C LEU A 608 19.62 7.21 6.09
N SER A 609 20.00 8.47 6.35
CA SER A 609 21.26 8.77 7.04
C SER A 609 21.18 8.44 8.53
N THR A 610 22.04 7.52 8.97
CA THR A 610 22.32 7.29 10.40
C THR A 610 23.46 8.18 10.90
N ALA A 611 23.85 9.24 10.15
CA ALA A 611 24.85 10.19 10.61
C ALA A 611 24.52 10.57 12.05
N SER A 612 25.34 10.02 12.93
CA SER A 612 25.22 10.11 14.37
C SER A 612 25.04 11.59 14.74
N PRO A 613 24.37 11.93 15.86
CA PRO A 613 24.61 13.19 16.56
C PRO A 613 26.08 13.24 17.04
N SER A 614 27.02 13.20 16.10
CA SER A 614 28.46 13.39 16.24
C SER A 614 28.81 14.86 16.54
N ALA A 615 27.80 15.67 16.88
CA ALA A 615 27.95 16.83 17.75
C ALA A 615 28.02 16.47 19.25
N LEU A 616 27.99 15.19 19.63
CA LEU A 616 28.25 14.70 21.00
C LEU A 616 29.60 13.97 21.12
N SER A 617 30.63 14.50 20.45
CA SER A 617 31.99 14.40 20.97
C SER A 617 32.84 15.56 20.45
N VAL A 618 32.79 16.72 21.12
CA VAL A 618 33.96 17.49 21.63
C VAL A 618 33.44 18.55 22.61
N ARG A 619 33.24 18.19 23.88
CA ARG A 619 33.78 18.83 25.10
C ARG A 619 33.24 18.16 26.35
#